data_AF-A0A1H7ZTB5-F1
#
_entry.id   AF-A0A1H7ZTB5-F1
#
_cell.length_a   1.000
_cell.length_b   1.000
_cell.length_c   1.000
_cell.angle_alpha   90.00
_cell.angle_beta   90.00
_cell.angle_gamma   90.00
#
_symmetry.space_group_name_H-M   'P 1'
#
loop_
_entity.id
_entity.type
_entity.pdbx_description
1 polymer ?
#
loop_
_entity_poly.entity_id
_entity_poly.type
_entity_poly.pdbx_seq_one_letter_code
_entity_poly.pdbx_strand_id
1 'polypeptide(L)'
;MNDPCKEKIMCLSHCPRCDRPLKVKDERILSVYDHEPICMRCKSEEEKRHDYGEILQKMFWHCMINVQMAQGDPGRYYYNHFYTYKCQ
;
A
#
# COMPACT_ATOMS: atom_id res chain seq x y z
N MET A 1 -10.87 -9.91 18.31
CA MET A 1 -11.34 -9.15 17.14
C MET A 1 -10.15 -8.98 16.22
N ASN A 2 -10.18 -9.64 15.07
CA ASN A 2 -9.09 -9.60 14.09
C ASN A 2 -9.11 -8.22 13.45
N ASP A 3 -8.10 -7.42 13.74
CA ASP A 3 -7.89 -6.11 13.14
C ASP A 3 -7.53 -6.33 11.66
N PRO A 4 -8.41 -5.99 10.69
CA PRO A 4 -8.14 -6.20 9.27
C PRO A 4 -6.91 -5.42 8.79
N CYS A 5 -6.47 -4.40 9.53
CA CYS A 5 -5.31 -3.57 9.20
C CYS A 5 -3.98 -4.14 9.70
N LYS A 6 -3.97 -5.16 10.56
CA LYS A 6 -2.73 -5.57 11.26
C LYS A 6 -1.75 -6.39 10.40
N GLU A 7 -2.18 -6.99 9.29
CA GLU A 7 -1.37 -8.03 8.61
C GLU A 7 -1.50 -8.06 7.08
N LYS A 8 -1.21 -6.94 6.40
CA LYS A 8 -0.93 -6.97 4.93
C LYS A 8 0.40 -6.35 4.52
N ILE A 9 1.33 -6.14 5.46
CA ILE A 9 2.73 -5.84 5.13
C ILE A 9 3.45 -7.17 4.90
N MET A 10 3.07 -7.88 3.83
CA MET A 10 3.67 -9.17 3.49
C MET A 10 4.94 -8.98 2.66
N CYS A 11 5.95 -9.77 2.96
CA CYS A 11 7.16 -9.87 2.17
C CYS A 11 6.93 -10.82 1.00
N LEU A 12 6.38 -10.27 -0.09
CA LEU A 12 6.23 -11.01 -1.32
C LEU A 12 7.59 -11.23 -1.99
N SER A 13 7.81 -12.46 -2.47
CA SER A 13 8.96 -12.84 -3.30
C SER A 13 8.79 -12.39 -4.76
N HIS A 14 7.56 -12.11 -5.18
CA HIS A 14 7.21 -11.64 -6.52
C HIS A 14 6.16 -10.53 -6.43
N CYS A 15 6.22 -9.57 -7.37
CA CYS A 15 5.20 -8.52 -7.47
C CYS A 15 3.90 -9.12 -8.04
N PRO A 16 2.74 -8.96 -7.39
CA PRO A 16 1.48 -9.59 -7.85
C PRO A 16 0.97 -9.00 -9.18
N ARG A 17 1.45 -7.83 -9.59
CA ARG A 17 1.04 -7.14 -10.81
C ARG A 17 1.87 -7.49 -12.05
N CYS A 18 3.17 -7.74 -11.86
CA CYS A 18 4.11 -7.90 -12.98
C CYS A 18 5.01 -9.13 -12.86
N ASP A 19 4.81 -9.93 -11.82
CA ASP A 19 5.55 -11.14 -11.49
C ASP A 19 7.07 -10.94 -11.35
N ARG A 20 7.51 -9.69 -11.19
CA ARG A 20 8.94 -9.40 -11.00
C ARG A 20 9.41 -9.94 -9.66
N PRO A 21 10.55 -10.65 -9.59
CA PRO A 21 11.13 -11.07 -8.32
C PRO A 21 11.47 -9.84 -7.46
N LEU A 22 11.15 -9.92 -6.18
CA LEU A 22 11.35 -8.90 -5.17
C LEU A 22 12.28 -9.41 -4.07
N LYS A 23 13.44 -8.76 -3.93
CA LYS A 23 14.44 -9.06 -2.90
C LYS A 23 14.09 -8.38 -1.59
N VAL A 24 14.78 -8.78 -0.52
CA VAL A 24 14.60 -8.19 0.83
C VAL A 24 14.83 -6.67 0.81
N LYS A 25 15.88 -6.24 0.11
CA LYS A 25 16.28 -4.82 0.00
C LYS A 25 15.41 -3.99 -0.95
N ASP A 26 14.55 -4.63 -1.75
CA ASP A 26 13.73 -3.93 -2.73
C ASP A 26 12.59 -3.19 -2.03
N GLU A 27 12.31 -1.98 -2.49
CA GLU A 27 11.23 -1.16 -1.99
C GLU A 27 9.88 -1.63 -2.52
N ARG A 28 8.91 -1.65 -1.61
CA ARG A 28 7.52 -2.02 -1.85
C ARG A 28 6.61 -0.91 -1.35
N ILE A 29 5.45 -0.78 -1.96
CA ILE A 29 4.42 0.17 -1.56
C ILE A 29 3.06 -0.49 -1.79
N LEU A 30 2.06 -0.14 -1.01
CA LEU A 30 0.69 -0.60 -1.23
C LEU A 30 0.05 0.20 -2.36
N SER A 31 -0.59 -0.50 -3.28
CA SER A 31 -1.41 0.11 -4.32
C SER A 31 -2.55 0.91 -3.71
N VAL A 32 -2.82 2.10 -4.26
CA VAL A 32 -3.98 2.90 -3.86
C VAL A 32 -5.30 2.38 -4.45
N TYR A 33 -5.23 1.40 -5.35
CA TYR A 33 -6.40 0.83 -6.03
C TYR A 33 -6.93 -0.44 -5.36
N ASP A 34 -6.04 -1.34 -4.94
CA ASP A 34 -6.41 -2.66 -4.40
C ASP A 34 -5.74 -3.00 -3.06
N HIS A 35 -4.91 -2.10 -2.52
CA HIS A 35 -4.16 -2.27 -1.27
C HIS A 35 -3.18 -3.45 -1.27
N GLU A 36 -2.82 -3.97 -2.45
CA GLU A 36 -1.82 -5.02 -2.57
C GLU A 36 -0.40 -4.42 -2.62
N PRO A 37 0.61 -5.09 -2.04
CA PRO A 37 1.98 -4.64 -2.11
C PRO A 37 2.56 -4.86 -3.51
N ILE A 38 2.97 -3.76 -4.14
CA ILE A 38 3.51 -3.72 -5.49
C ILE A 38 4.95 -3.21 -5.50
N CYS A 39 5.68 -3.54 -6.57
CA CYS A 39 7.01 -2.99 -6.80
C CYS A 39 6.93 -1.52 -7.25
N MET A 40 8.03 -0.77 -7.05
CA MET A 40 8.08 0.64 -7.45
C MET A 40 7.85 0.89 -8.95
N ARG A 41 8.15 -0.09 -9.81
CA ARG A 41 7.81 0.01 -11.24
C ARG A 41 6.30 0.01 -11.46
N CYS A 42 5.57 -0.91 -10.84
CA CYS A 42 4.11 -0.94 -10.92
C CYS A 42 3.49 0.31 -10.30
N LYS A 43 4.09 0.83 -9.22
CA LYS A 43 3.67 2.12 -8.65
C LYS A 43 3.80 3.27 -9.65
N SER A 44 4.93 3.37 -10.35
CA SER A 44 5.11 4.40 -11.38
C SER A 44 4.12 4.28 -12.55
N GLU A 45 3.65 3.07 -12.88
CA GLU A 45 2.58 2.91 -13.86
C GLU A 45 1.21 3.32 -13.31
N GLU A 46 0.94 3.06 -12.02
CA GLU A 46 -0.26 3.55 -11.36
C GLU A 46 -0.34 5.08 -11.36
N GLU A 47 0.78 5.75 -11.10
CA GLU A 47 0.89 7.22 -11.05
C GLU A 47 0.66 7.91 -12.41
N LYS A 48 0.85 7.18 -13.51
CA LYS A 48 0.59 7.68 -14.87
C LYS A 48 -0.88 7.61 -15.28
N ARG A 49 -1.71 6.89 -14.52
CA ARG A 49 -3.13 6.76 -14.85
C ARG A 49 -3.83 8.10 -14.66
N HIS A 50 -4.74 8.42 -15.58
CA HIS A 50 -5.49 9.69 -15.56
C HIS A 50 -6.37 9.87 -14.31
N ASP A 51 -6.83 8.77 -13.71
CA ASP A 51 -7.67 8.72 -12.52
C ASP A 51 -6.86 8.69 -11.20
N TYR A 52 -5.53 8.63 -11.28
CA TYR A 52 -4.69 8.40 -10.10
C TYR A 52 -4.86 9.45 -8.99
N GLY A 53 -4.94 10.74 -9.36
CA GLY A 53 -5.11 11.82 -8.38
C GLY A 53 -6.42 11.71 -7.60
N GLU A 54 -7.51 11.36 -8.28
CA GLU A 54 -8.83 11.18 -7.65
C GLU A 54 -8.82 9.96 -6.73
N ILE A 55 -8.26 8.84 -7.19
CA ILE A 55 -8.17 7.60 -6.39
C ILE A 55 -7.28 7.80 -5.16
N LEU A 56 -6.15 8.50 -5.32
CA LEU A 56 -5.28 8.86 -4.20
C LEU A 56 -6.01 9.71 -3.16
N GLN A 57 -6.78 10.71 -3.59
CA GLN A 57 -7.60 11.54 -2.69
C GLN A 57 -8.65 10.70 -1.96
N LYS A 58 -9.39 9.85 -2.67
CA LYS A 58 -10.37 8.93 -2.05
C LYS A 58 -9.72 8.02 -1.01
N MET A 59 -8.54 7.50 -1.32
CA MET A 59 -7.79 6.64 -0.40
C MET A 59 -7.33 7.41 0.85
N PHE A 60 -6.86 8.65 0.68
CA PHE A 60 -6.51 9.52 1.80
C PHE A 60 -7.72 9.82 2.70
N TRP A 61 -8.88 10.12 2.12
CA TRP A 61 -10.11 10.33 2.89
C TRP A 61 -10.55 9.06 3.65
N HIS A 62 -10.53 7.90 3.00
CA HIS A 62 -10.83 6.63 3.67
C HIS A 62 -9.87 6.35 4.83
N CYS A 63 -8.57 6.62 4.65
CA CYS A 63 -7.58 6.56 5.72
C CYS A 63 -7.96 7.46 6.90
N MET A 64 -8.21 8.75 6.66
CA MET A 64 -8.52 9.70 7.73
C MET A 64 -9.77 9.31 8.53
N ILE A 65 -10.83 8.88 7.84
CA ILE A 65 -12.07 8.43 8.50
C ILE A 65 -11.78 7.21 9.37
N ASN A 66 -11.06 6.23 8.83
CA ASN A 66 -10.73 5.01 9.58
C ASN A 66 -9.80 5.30 10.77
N VAL A 67 -8.88 6.26 10.64
CA VAL A 67 -8.03 6.71 11.76
C VAL A 67 -8.85 7.37 12.86
N GLN A 68 -9.84 8.19 12.51
CA GLN A 68 -10.72 8.84 13.49
C GLN A 68 -11.69 7.86 14.17
N MET A 69 -12.06 6.77 13.47
CA MET A 69 -13.03 5.78 13.95
C MET A 69 -12.37 4.59 14.68
N ALA A 70 -11.06 4.36 14.52
CA ALA A 70 -10.37 3.21 15.09
C ALA A 70 -9.90 3.44 16.54
N GLN A 71 -10.19 2.49 17.43
CA GLN A 71 -9.53 2.33 18.74
C GLN A 71 -8.21 1.53 18.58
N GLY A 72 -7.23 2.07 17.87
CA GLY A 72 -5.93 1.42 17.64
C GLY A 72 -5.07 2.20 16.65
N ASP A 73 -3.76 1.92 16.58
CA ASP A 73 -2.80 2.61 15.70
C ASP A 73 -2.94 2.13 14.23
N PRO A 74 -3.64 2.89 13.37
CA PRO A 74 -3.84 2.54 11.97
C PRO A 74 -2.62 2.94 11.12
N GLY A 75 -1.66 3.66 11.72
CA GLY A 75 -0.68 4.46 11.02
C GLY A 75 0.08 3.62 9.99
N ARG A 76 0.67 2.50 10.40
CA ARG A 76 1.59 1.74 9.54
C ARG A 76 0.96 1.21 8.25
N TYR A 77 -0.29 0.76 8.28
CA TYR A 77 -0.96 0.22 7.10
C TYR A 77 -1.28 1.31 6.08
N TYR A 78 -1.84 2.43 6.56
CA TYR A 78 -2.13 3.55 5.67
C TYR A 78 -0.88 4.29 5.20
N TYR A 79 0.15 4.41 6.05
CA TYR A 79 1.44 5.01 5.66
C TYR A 79 2.06 4.30 4.47
N ASN A 80 1.93 2.97 4.37
CA ASN A 80 2.54 2.22 3.28
C ASN A 80 1.85 2.40 1.92
N HIS A 81 0.76 3.15 1.83
CA HIS A 81 0.19 3.61 0.55
C HIS A 81 0.90 4.86 0.02
N PHE A 82 1.60 5.58 0.89
CA PHE A 82 2.28 6.84 0.60
C PHE A 82 3.81 6.75 0.74
N TYR A 83 4.30 5.83 1.59
CA TYR A 83 5.71 5.61 1.87
C TYR A 83 6.09 4.17 1.56
N THR A 84 7.30 4.00 1.04
CA THR A 84 7.83 2.68 0.74
C THR A 84 8.27 1.97 2.02
N TYR A 85 8.27 0.64 1.97
CA TYR A 85 8.84 -0.19 3.02
C TYR A 85 9.72 -1.28 2.39
N LYS A 86 10.60 -1.84 3.23
CA LYS A 86 11.48 -2.96 2.89
C LYS A 86 11.16 -4.13 3.79
N CYS A 87 11.51 -5.32 3.33
CA CYS A 87 11.46 -6.52 4.15
C CYS A 87 12.62 -6.52 5.14
N GLN A 88 12.38 -7.06 6.34
CA GLN A 88 13.40 -7.30 7.36
C GLN A 88 13.88 -8.74 7.29
#